data_AF-A0A1G3UZP4-F1
#
_entry.id   AF-A0A1G3UZP4-F1
#
_cell.length_a   1.000
_cell.length_b   1.000
_cell.length_c   1.000
_cell.angle_alpha   90.00
_cell.angle_beta   90.00
_cell.angle_gamma   90.00
#
_symmetry.space_group_name_H-M   'P 1'
#
loop_
_entity.id
_entity.type
_entity.pdbx_description
1 polymer ?
#
loop_
_entity_poly.entity_id
_entity_poly.type
_entity_poly.pdbx_seq_one_letter_code
_entity_poly.pdbx_strand_id
1 'polypeptide(L)'
;QGGKRLRAKLILKIADSNEKAPLLAAIVELIHGASLLHDDVIDEATLRRGVASVNATDGSKTAVMLGDILYSKAFTELVSFEKEIARIIASSVTALSKGEMMDVKMADEFNSDEEKYLDMLYLKTATLIEASAEAAAILAGKDSHSHALYGKNLGLSFQIIDDILDITSDEAILGKPAMNDFVEGKCTLPYIYLY
;
A
#
# COMPACT_ATOMS: atom_id res chain seq x y z
N GLN A 1 12.60 6.51 3.36
CA GLN A 1 12.96 6.19 4.77
C GLN A 1 12.49 4.78 5.16
N GLY A 2 12.98 4.22 6.27
CA GLY A 2 12.86 2.79 6.63
C GLY A 2 11.43 2.29 6.83
N GLY A 3 10.80 1.80 5.77
CA GLY A 3 9.58 0.96 5.81
C GLY A 3 9.71 -0.23 6.76
N LYS A 4 8.59 -0.75 7.30
CA LYS A 4 8.57 -2.09 7.93
C LYS A 4 8.96 -3.20 6.93
N ARG A 5 8.98 -2.86 5.63
CA ARG A 5 9.30 -3.72 4.47
C ARG A 5 8.49 -5.02 4.48
N LEU A 6 7.21 -4.91 4.84
CA LEU A 6 6.31 -6.05 4.99
C LEU A 6 6.22 -6.84 3.68
N ARG A 7 6.06 -6.15 2.56
CA ARG A 7 5.91 -6.74 1.22
C ARG A 7 7.19 -7.47 0.82
N ALA A 8 8.35 -6.83 0.96
CA ALA A 8 9.63 -7.49 0.71
C ALA A 8 9.85 -8.72 1.62
N LYS A 9 9.56 -8.61 2.92
CA LYS A 9 9.68 -9.75 3.87
C LYS A 9 8.79 -10.92 3.45
N LEU A 10 7.57 -10.63 3.02
CA LEU A 10 6.62 -11.64 2.55
C LEU A 10 7.16 -12.37 1.31
N ILE A 11 7.60 -11.61 0.30
CA ILE A 11 8.19 -12.15 -0.94
C ILE A 11 9.40 -13.03 -0.63
N LEU A 12 10.35 -12.51 0.16
CA LEU A 12 11.57 -13.21 0.54
C LEU A 12 11.31 -14.43 1.42
N LYS A 13 10.16 -14.51 2.11
CA LYS A 13 9.80 -15.68 2.90
C LYS A 13 9.11 -16.76 2.07
N ILE A 14 8.33 -16.37 1.06
CA ILE A 14 7.66 -17.31 0.14
C ILE A 14 8.67 -17.87 -0.88
N ALA A 15 9.55 -17.04 -1.42
CA ALA A 15 10.52 -17.39 -2.45
C ALA A 15 11.98 -17.34 -1.93
N ASP A 16 12.21 -17.82 -0.71
CA ASP A 16 13.48 -17.72 0.03
C ASP A 16 14.72 -18.27 -0.70
N SER A 17 14.51 -19.26 -1.57
CA SER A 17 15.57 -19.95 -2.31
C SER A 17 15.66 -19.51 -3.77
N ASN A 18 14.85 -18.55 -4.23
CA ASN A 18 14.84 -18.10 -5.62
C ASN A 18 15.73 -16.86 -5.81
N GLU A 19 16.68 -16.94 -6.75
CA GLU A 19 17.65 -15.86 -7.02
C GLU A 19 17.02 -14.54 -7.50
N LYS A 20 15.82 -14.58 -8.10
CA LYS A 20 15.09 -13.38 -8.53
C LYS A 20 14.21 -12.77 -7.43
N ALA A 21 14.03 -13.44 -6.28
CA ALA A 21 13.16 -12.93 -5.21
C ALA A 21 13.60 -11.56 -4.65
N PRO A 22 14.90 -11.26 -4.46
CA PRO A 22 15.34 -9.93 -4.04
C PRO A 22 14.97 -8.83 -5.04
N LEU A 23 15.05 -9.12 -6.35
CA LEU A 23 14.67 -8.17 -7.39
C LEU A 23 13.14 -7.93 -7.39
N LEU A 24 12.34 -9.00 -7.26
CA LEU A 24 10.88 -8.88 -7.13
C LEU A 24 10.49 -8.04 -5.90
N ALA A 25 11.14 -8.30 -4.76
CA ALA A 25 10.95 -7.54 -3.53
C ALA A 25 11.31 -6.05 -3.71
N ALA A 26 12.41 -5.75 -4.39
CA ALA A 26 12.81 -4.38 -4.70
C ALA A 26 11.80 -3.68 -5.61
N ILE A 27 11.31 -4.34 -6.67
CA ILE A 27 10.28 -3.82 -7.57
C ILE A 27 9.01 -3.44 -6.79
N VAL A 28 8.53 -4.33 -5.94
CA VAL A 28 7.31 -4.09 -5.14
C VAL A 28 7.50 -2.96 -4.13
N GLU A 29 8.69 -2.85 -3.52
CA GLU A 29 8.98 -1.74 -2.60
C GLU A 29 9.19 -0.40 -3.33
N LEU A 30 9.63 -0.40 -4.59
CA LEU A 30 9.65 0.79 -5.44
C LEU A 30 8.23 1.24 -5.78
N ILE A 31 7.35 0.31 -6.17
CA ILE A 31 5.92 0.57 -6.41
C ILE A 31 5.25 1.15 -5.16
N HIS A 32 5.47 0.52 -4.00
CA HIS A 32 4.94 1.05 -2.74
C HIS A 32 5.53 2.42 -2.40
N GLY A 33 6.84 2.63 -2.61
CA GLY A 33 7.45 3.94 -2.41
C GLY A 33 6.88 5.02 -3.34
N ALA A 34 6.55 4.66 -4.58
CA ALA A 34 5.92 5.54 -5.54
C ALA A 34 4.51 5.93 -5.12
N SER A 35 3.69 4.96 -4.69
CA SER A 35 2.34 5.23 -4.19
C SER A 35 2.40 6.21 -3.02
N LEU A 36 3.29 5.96 -2.06
CA LEU A 36 3.47 6.84 -0.91
C LEU A 36 3.84 8.29 -1.29
N LEU A 37 4.68 8.50 -2.31
CA LEU A 37 5.02 9.85 -2.76
C LEU A 37 3.83 10.57 -3.39
N HIS A 38 2.96 9.83 -4.08
CA HIS A 38 1.75 10.37 -4.68
C HIS A 38 0.68 10.64 -3.62
N ASP A 39 0.49 9.72 -2.67
CA ASP A 39 -0.44 9.88 -1.54
C ASP A 39 -0.08 11.15 -0.73
N ASP A 40 1.21 11.35 -0.40
CA ASP A 40 1.64 12.53 0.36
C ASP A 40 1.33 13.86 -0.38
N VAL A 41 1.24 13.83 -1.71
CA VAL A 41 0.83 14.99 -2.52
C VAL A 41 -0.70 15.16 -2.53
N ILE A 42 -1.45 14.07 -2.65
CA ILE A 42 -2.91 14.05 -2.68
C ILE A 42 -3.48 14.54 -1.35
N ASP A 43 -2.93 14.02 -0.25
CA ASP A 43 -3.35 14.34 1.12
C ASP A 43 -2.75 15.67 1.64
N GLU A 44 -1.97 16.38 0.82
CA GLU A 44 -1.19 17.57 1.20
C GLU A 44 -0.32 17.36 2.47
N ALA A 45 0.10 16.12 2.72
CA ALA A 45 0.79 15.72 3.94
C ALA A 45 2.14 16.43 4.04
N THR A 46 2.39 17.11 5.17
CA THR A 46 3.67 17.80 5.42
C THR A 46 4.70 16.92 6.12
N LEU A 47 4.26 15.80 6.70
CA LEU A 47 5.08 14.86 7.46
C LEU A 47 4.78 13.41 7.02
N ARG A 48 5.83 12.60 6.96
CA ARG A 48 5.77 11.15 6.83
C ARG A 48 6.60 10.52 7.94
N ARG A 49 5.92 9.88 8.91
CA ARG A 49 6.55 9.23 10.08
C ARG A 49 7.46 10.17 10.88
N GLY A 50 6.94 11.36 11.19
CA GLY A 50 7.65 12.37 11.97
C GLY A 50 8.77 13.12 11.23
N VAL A 51 8.97 12.89 9.93
CA VAL A 51 9.94 13.64 9.11
C VAL A 51 9.23 14.35 7.98
N ALA A 52 9.74 15.50 7.54
CA ALA A 52 9.18 16.25 6.41
C ALA A 52 9.03 15.36 5.16
N SER A 53 7.86 15.45 4.54
CA SER A 53 7.54 14.77 3.28
C SER A 53 8.26 15.42 2.09
N VAL A 54 8.40 14.70 0.97
CA VAL A 54 9.10 15.22 -0.23
C VAL A 54 8.35 16.40 -0.84
N ASN A 55 7.02 16.39 -0.82
CA ASN A 55 6.21 17.52 -1.28
C ASN A 55 6.39 18.75 -0.37
N ALA A 56 6.65 18.58 0.92
CA ALA A 56 6.95 19.69 1.83
C ALA A 56 8.37 20.24 1.66
N THR A 57 9.37 19.39 1.40
CA THR A 57 10.77 19.82 1.26
C THR A 57 11.11 20.34 -0.14
N ASP A 58 10.65 19.65 -1.17
CA ASP A 58 11.07 19.85 -2.57
C ASP A 58 9.89 20.20 -3.51
N GLY A 59 8.66 20.27 -2.97
CA GLY A 59 7.45 20.67 -3.69
C GLY A 59 6.71 19.51 -4.36
N SER A 60 5.40 19.66 -4.51
CA SER A 60 4.51 18.61 -5.06
C SER A 60 4.92 18.13 -6.46
N LYS A 61 5.40 19.04 -7.32
CA LYS A 61 5.87 18.67 -8.67
C LYS A 61 7.04 17.70 -8.61
N THR A 62 7.98 17.91 -7.70
CA THR A 62 9.15 17.04 -7.51
C THR A 62 8.71 15.68 -6.96
N ALA A 63 7.80 15.67 -5.98
CA ALA A 63 7.28 14.43 -5.41
C ALA A 63 6.55 13.56 -6.45
N VAL A 64 5.70 14.16 -7.28
CA VAL A 64 5.01 13.46 -8.39
C VAL A 64 6.02 12.85 -9.36
N MET A 65 6.99 13.64 -9.84
CA MET A 65 8.00 13.17 -10.79
C MET A 65 8.88 12.07 -10.19
N LEU A 66 9.20 12.15 -8.89
CA LEU A 66 9.95 11.10 -8.21
C LEU A 66 9.13 9.81 -8.13
N GLY A 67 7.84 9.89 -7.84
CA GLY A 67 6.93 8.73 -7.90
C GLY A 67 6.90 8.10 -9.29
N ASP A 68 6.82 8.90 -10.35
CA ASP A 68 6.85 8.42 -11.74
C ASP A 68 8.17 7.74 -12.10
N ILE A 69 9.29 8.26 -11.59
CA ILE A 69 10.61 7.63 -11.75
C ILE A 69 10.65 6.27 -11.03
N LEU A 70 10.10 6.16 -9.81
CA LEU A 70 10.07 4.90 -9.08
C LEU A 70 9.15 3.88 -9.79
N TYR A 71 7.97 4.28 -10.24
CA TYR A 71 7.08 3.41 -11.03
C TYR A 71 7.75 2.95 -12.32
N SER A 72 8.27 3.87 -13.14
CA SER A 72 8.91 3.54 -14.42
C SER A 72 10.13 2.65 -14.24
N LYS A 73 10.95 2.87 -13.21
CA LYS A 73 12.07 1.98 -12.88
C LYS A 73 11.59 0.60 -12.46
N ALA A 74 10.57 0.52 -11.60
CA ALA A 74 9.99 -0.75 -11.18
C ALA A 74 9.44 -1.55 -12.37
N PHE A 75 8.70 -0.90 -13.28
CA PHE A 75 8.18 -1.53 -14.49
C PHE A 75 9.29 -1.95 -15.46
N THR A 76 10.35 -1.15 -15.59
CA THR A 76 11.51 -1.50 -16.42
C THR A 76 12.17 -2.78 -15.95
N GLU A 77 12.30 -2.99 -14.64
CA GLU A 77 12.86 -4.25 -14.10
C GLU A 77 11.84 -5.40 -14.14
N LEU A 78 10.55 -5.10 -14.02
CA LEU A 78 9.47 -6.09 -14.03
C LEU A 78 9.39 -6.86 -15.37
N VAL A 79 9.83 -6.28 -16.48
CA VAL A 79 9.88 -6.98 -17.79
C VAL A 79 10.85 -8.17 -17.81
N SER A 80 11.74 -8.30 -16.83
CA SER A 80 12.66 -9.45 -16.68
C SER A 80 12.00 -10.69 -16.04
N PHE A 81 10.75 -10.57 -15.62
CA PHE A 81 9.93 -11.64 -15.06
C PHE A 81 8.99 -12.24 -16.11
N GLU A 82 8.42 -13.40 -15.79
CA GLU A 82 7.39 -14.01 -16.62
C GLU A 82 6.18 -13.10 -16.77
N LYS A 83 5.51 -13.20 -17.93
CA LYS A 83 4.35 -12.35 -18.29
C LYS A 83 3.25 -12.40 -17.22
N GLU A 84 3.08 -13.53 -16.56
CA GLU A 84 2.08 -13.71 -15.51
C GLU A 84 2.39 -12.88 -14.26
N ILE A 85 3.61 -12.99 -13.72
CA ILE A 85 4.10 -12.17 -12.60
C ILE A 85 4.01 -10.69 -12.94
N ALA A 86 4.49 -10.30 -14.13
CA ALA A 86 4.45 -8.92 -14.58
C ALA A 86 3.02 -8.37 -14.63
N ARG A 87 2.06 -9.16 -15.12
CA ARG A 87 0.65 -8.78 -15.18
C ARG A 87 0.05 -8.63 -13.77
N ILE A 88 0.28 -9.58 -12.87
CA ILE A 88 -0.23 -9.55 -11.49
C ILE A 88 0.22 -8.26 -10.78
N ILE A 89 1.52 -7.97 -10.81
CA ILE A 89 2.06 -6.76 -10.18
C ILE A 89 1.52 -5.50 -10.86
N ALA A 90 1.53 -5.41 -12.20
CA ALA A 90 1.03 -4.23 -12.91
C ALA A 90 -0.47 -3.98 -12.68
N SER A 91 -1.29 -5.02 -12.65
CA SER A 91 -2.71 -4.93 -12.34
C SER A 91 -2.96 -4.42 -10.92
N SER A 92 -2.13 -4.83 -9.95
CA SER A 92 -2.22 -4.30 -8.58
C SER A 92 -1.95 -2.80 -8.51
N VAL A 93 -1.05 -2.24 -9.33
CA VAL A 93 -0.82 -0.79 -9.39
C VAL A 93 -2.06 -0.05 -9.89
N THR A 94 -2.75 -0.60 -10.88
CA THR A 94 -4.02 -0.03 -11.35
C THR A 94 -5.09 -0.09 -10.25
N ALA A 95 -5.13 -1.17 -9.48
CA ALA A 95 -6.05 -1.32 -8.35
C ALA A 95 -5.74 -0.32 -7.23
N LEU A 96 -4.47 -0.11 -6.89
CA LEU A 96 -4.02 0.92 -5.94
C LEU A 96 -4.53 2.31 -6.34
N SER A 97 -4.32 2.72 -7.58
CA SER A 97 -4.80 4.03 -8.06
C SER A 97 -6.32 4.17 -7.99
N LYS A 98 -7.06 3.09 -8.25
CA LYS A 98 -8.53 3.09 -8.08
C LYS A 98 -8.94 3.18 -6.62
N GLY A 99 -8.21 2.49 -5.73
CA GLY A 99 -8.42 2.56 -4.29
C GLY A 99 -8.20 3.97 -3.76
N GLU A 100 -7.14 4.63 -4.22
CA GLU A 100 -6.84 6.01 -3.84
C GLU A 100 -7.93 6.99 -4.29
N MET A 101 -8.39 6.87 -5.54
CA MET A 101 -9.52 7.67 -6.02
C MET A 101 -10.81 7.41 -5.24
N MET A 102 -11.02 6.17 -4.80
CA MET A 102 -12.18 5.78 -4.00
C MET A 102 -12.09 6.38 -2.58
N ASP A 103 -10.92 6.33 -1.96
CA ASP A 103 -10.68 6.89 -0.63
C ASP A 103 -10.90 8.40 -0.59
N VAL A 104 -10.30 9.14 -1.53
CA VAL A 104 -10.50 10.60 -1.66
C VAL A 104 -11.98 10.95 -1.79
N LYS A 105 -12.72 10.22 -2.63
CA LYS A 105 -14.16 10.46 -2.82
C LYS A 105 -14.98 10.10 -1.57
N MET A 106 -14.55 9.08 -0.82
CA MET A 106 -15.22 8.68 0.42
C MET A 106 -14.99 9.67 1.57
N ALA A 107 -13.96 10.50 1.50
CA ALA A 107 -13.69 11.54 2.48
C ALA A 107 -14.59 12.78 2.35
N ASP A 108 -15.32 12.95 1.23
CA ASP A 108 -16.18 14.12 0.98
C ASP A 108 -17.40 14.19 1.94
N GLU A 109 -17.94 13.02 2.31
CA GLU A 109 -19.14 12.91 3.15
C GLU A 109 -19.05 11.68 4.06
N PHE A 110 -19.68 11.74 5.23
CA PHE A 110 -19.75 10.59 6.14
C PHE A 110 -20.41 9.38 5.45
N ASN A 111 -19.78 8.20 5.57
CA ASN A 111 -20.26 6.96 4.97
C ASN A 111 -20.16 5.80 5.96
N SER A 112 -21.31 5.18 6.28
CA SER A 112 -21.41 4.00 7.15
C SER A 112 -21.48 2.66 6.40
N ASP A 113 -21.25 2.67 5.08
CA ASP A 113 -21.26 1.47 4.24
C ASP A 113 -19.96 0.65 4.44
N GLU A 114 -20.05 -0.38 5.28
CA GLU A 114 -18.95 -1.30 5.59
C GLU A 114 -18.39 -2.00 4.34
N GLU A 115 -19.25 -2.38 3.38
CA GLU A 115 -18.81 -3.05 2.15
C GLU A 115 -17.95 -2.13 1.30
N LYS A 116 -18.36 -0.86 1.14
CA LYS A 116 -17.54 0.14 0.45
C LYS A 116 -16.21 0.37 1.14
N TYR A 117 -16.19 0.43 2.48
CA TYR A 117 -14.94 0.54 3.23
C TYR A 117 -14.01 -0.65 2.94
N LEU A 118 -14.52 -1.88 2.99
CA LEU A 118 -13.72 -3.09 2.73
C LEU A 118 -13.21 -3.16 1.29
N ASP A 119 -14.02 -2.74 0.32
CA ASP A 119 -13.63 -2.64 -1.09
C ASP A 119 -12.50 -1.61 -1.29
N MET A 120 -12.62 -0.44 -0.67
CA MET A 120 -11.58 0.58 -0.68
C MET A 120 -10.28 0.04 -0.05
N LEU A 121 -10.36 -0.57 1.13
CA LEU A 121 -9.21 -1.16 1.83
C LEU A 121 -8.50 -2.22 1.00
N TYR A 122 -9.30 -3.05 0.33
CA TYR A 122 -8.79 -4.06 -0.58
C TYR A 122 -7.97 -3.43 -1.71
N LEU A 123 -8.54 -2.42 -2.38
CA LEU A 123 -7.91 -1.74 -3.50
C LEU A 123 -6.70 -0.91 -3.09
N LYS A 124 -6.78 -0.14 -2.01
CA LYS A 124 -5.72 0.79 -1.56
C LYS A 124 -4.56 0.09 -0.86
N THR A 125 -4.80 -1.05 -0.19
CA THR A 125 -3.76 -1.70 0.62
C THR A 125 -3.56 -3.18 0.29
N ALA A 126 -4.63 -3.98 0.33
CA ALA A 126 -4.48 -5.45 0.31
C ALA A 126 -4.04 -5.98 -1.06
N THR A 127 -4.46 -5.38 -2.16
CA THR A 127 -4.18 -5.85 -3.53
C THR A 127 -2.68 -5.98 -3.82
N LEU A 128 -1.85 -5.04 -3.35
CA LEU A 128 -0.40 -5.13 -3.58
C LEU A 128 0.24 -6.25 -2.73
N ILE A 129 -0.30 -6.53 -1.55
CA ILE A 129 0.19 -7.61 -0.67
C ILE A 129 -0.24 -8.98 -1.23
N GLU A 130 -1.48 -9.09 -1.70
CA GLU A 130 -1.99 -10.25 -2.46
C GLU A 130 -1.11 -10.52 -3.68
N ALA A 131 -0.90 -9.52 -4.54
CA ALA A 131 -0.07 -9.63 -5.73
C ALA A 131 1.39 -10.00 -5.41
N SER A 132 1.93 -9.49 -4.29
CA SER A 132 3.27 -9.84 -3.81
C SER A 132 3.38 -11.31 -3.44
N ALA A 133 2.39 -11.83 -2.70
CA ALA A 133 2.37 -13.21 -2.26
C ALA A 133 2.16 -14.17 -3.43
N GLU A 134 1.24 -13.84 -4.33
CA GLU A 134 0.94 -14.59 -5.54
C GLU A 134 2.17 -14.66 -6.46
N ALA A 135 2.77 -13.51 -6.78
CA ALA A 135 3.95 -13.44 -7.63
C ALA A 135 5.14 -14.21 -7.05
N ALA A 136 5.37 -14.12 -5.73
CA ALA A 136 6.42 -14.87 -5.06
C ALA A 136 6.15 -16.39 -5.09
N ALA A 137 4.90 -16.82 -4.96
CA ALA A 137 4.53 -18.22 -5.04
C ALA A 137 4.75 -18.79 -6.45
N ILE A 138 4.35 -18.06 -7.49
CA ILE A 138 4.63 -18.42 -8.89
C ILE A 138 6.13 -18.54 -9.10
N LEU A 139 6.90 -17.53 -8.65
CA LEU A 139 8.35 -17.51 -8.77
C LEU A 139 9.01 -18.71 -8.07
N ALA A 140 8.43 -19.20 -6.98
CA ALA A 140 8.92 -20.35 -6.21
C ALA A 140 8.34 -21.71 -6.66
N GLY A 141 7.48 -21.75 -7.67
CA GLY A 141 6.78 -22.97 -8.10
C GLY A 141 5.81 -23.53 -7.04
N LYS A 142 5.22 -22.66 -6.22
CA LYS A 142 4.26 -22.99 -5.15
C LYS A 142 2.83 -22.71 -5.63
N ASP A 143 1.84 -23.17 -4.85
CA ASP A 143 0.43 -22.85 -5.10
C ASP A 143 0.18 -21.34 -4.96
N SER A 144 -0.02 -20.67 -6.10
CA SER A 144 -0.22 -19.22 -6.17
C SER A 144 -1.55 -18.80 -5.56
N HIS A 145 -2.60 -19.62 -5.69
CA HIS A 145 -3.95 -19.27 -5.22
C HIS A 145 -4.02 -19.16 -3.69
N SER A 146 -3.48 -20.15 -2.96
CA SER A 146 -3.45 -20.10 -1.50
C SER A 146 -2.61 -18.94 -0.97
N HIS A 147 -1.51 -18.61 -1.64
CA HIS A 147 -0.66 -17.48 -1.25
C HIS A 147 -1.31 -16.12 -1.56
N ALA A 148 -2.03 -15.99 -2.68
CA ALA A 148 -2.83 -14.82 -3.00
C ALA A 148 -3.90 -14.59 -1.91
N LEU A 149 -4.67 -15.63 -1.58
CA LEU A 149 -5.70 -15.56 -0.54
C LEU A 149 -5.10 -15.18 0.83
N TYR A 150 -3.95 -15.74 1.19
CA TYR A 150 -3.21 -15.35 2.39
C TYR A 150 -2.81 -13.87 2.35
N GLY A 151 -2.23 -13.41 1.23
CA GLY A 151 -1.79 -12.02 1.06
C GLY A 151 -2.96 -11.03 1.13
N LYS A 152 -4.10 -11.36 0.53
CA LYS A 152 -5.34 -10.57 0.62
C LYS A 152 -5.81 -10.42 2.07
N ASN A 153 -5.97 -11.54 2.78
CA ASN A 153 -6.47 -11.51 4.16
C ASN A 153 -5.48 -10.83 5.11
N LEU A 154 -4.18 -11.04 4.92
CA LEU A 154 -3.13 -10.35 5.66
C LEU A 154 -3.20 -8.84 5.43
N GLY A 155 -3.38 -8.40 4.18
CA GLY A 155 -3.45 -6.98 3.83
C GLY A 155 -4.68 -6.28 4.42
N LEU A 156 -5.86 -6.91 4.33
CA LEU A 156 -7.08 -6.40 4.96
C LEU A 156 -6.91 -6.30 6.48
N SER A 157 -6.46 -7.38 7.13
CA SER A 157 -6.25 -7.40 8.58
C SER A 157 -5.22 -6.36 9.02
N PHE A 158 -4.15 -6.17 8.24
CA PHE A 158 -3.11 -5.20 8.53
C PHE A 158 -3.66 -3.77 8.55
N GLN A 159 -4.49 -3.40 7.57
CA GLN A 159 -5.04 -2.05 7.50
C GLN A 159 -6.12 -1.80 8.55
N ILE A 160 -7.00 -2.78 8.81
CA ILE A 160 -7.99 -2.66 9.89
C ILE A 160 -7.31 -2.41 11.24
N ILE A 161 -6.19 -3.09 11.52
CA ILE A 161 -5.41 -2.86 12.73
C ILE A 161 -4.77 -1.47 12.73
N ASP A 162 -4.29 -0.97 11.59
CA ASP A 162 -3.71 0.38 11.47
C ASP A 162 -4.76 1.45 11.80
N ASP A 163 -5.97 1.33 11.26
CA ASP A 163 -7.10 2.23 11.50
C ASP A 163 -7.58 2.19 12.97
N ILE A 164 -7.58 1.01 13.60
CA ILE A 164 -7.87 0.88 15.04
C ILE A 164 -6.78 1.59 15.85
N LEU A 165 -5.51 1.41 15.49
CA LEU A 165 -4.40 2.03 16.22
C LEU A 165 -4.42 3.55 16.11
N ASP A 166 -4.93 4.14 15.01
CA ASP A 166 -5.10 5.59 14.84
C ASP A 166 -5.93 6.24 15.95
N ILE A 167 -6.91 5.51 16.48
CA ILE A 167 -7.81 6.01 17.52
C ILE A 167 -7.46 5.55 18.94
N THR A 168 -6.73 4.44 19.08
CA THR A 168 -6.43 3.87 20.42
C THR A 168 -5.02 4.17 20.92
N SER A 169 -4.08 4.55 20.06
CA SER A 169 -2.68 4.68 20.44
C SER A 169 -2.29 6.12 20.78
N ASP A 170 -1.35 6.27 21.69
CA ASP A 170 -0.74 7.56 22.02
C ASP A 170 0.13 8.08 20.85
N GLU A 171 0.17 9.40 20.65
CA GLU A 171 0.96 10.06 19.58
C GLU A 171 2.43 9.62 19.55
N ALA A 172 3.00 9.33 20.73
CA ALA A 172 4.38 8.86 20.88
C ALA A 172 4.65 7.49 20.23
N ILE A 173 3.61 6.66 20.05
CA ILE A 173 3.70 5.32 19.43
C ILE A 173 3.39 5.40 17.92
N LEU A 174 2.43 6.25 17.53
CA LEU A 174 2.00 6.42 16.14
C LEU A 174 2.98 7.24 15.30
N GLY A 175 3.68 8.21 15.92
CA GLY A 175 4.53 9.16 15.20
C GLY A 175 3.75 10.14 14.29
N LYS A 176 2.42 10.19 14.48
CA LYS A 176 1.44 11.15 13.94
C LYS A 176 0.44 11.50 15.07
N PRO A 177 -0.28 12.63 14.99
CA PRO A 177 -1.39 12.92 15.90
C PRO A 177 -2.40 11.76 15.88
N ALA A 178 -2.96 11.40 17.03
CA ALA A 178 -4.06 10.45 17.08
C ALA A 178 -5.31 11.05 16.42
N MET A 179 -6.23 10.21 15.93
CA MET A 179 -7.47 10.63 15.25
C MET A 179 -7.23 11.38 13.93
N ASN A 180 -6.07 11.18 13.30
CA ASN A 180 -5.76 11.87 12.05
C ASN A 180 -6.72 11.45 10.92
N ASP A 181 -7.13 10.19 10.91
CA ASP A 181 -8.04 9.67 9.88
C ASP A 181 -9.40 10.39 9.93
N PHE A 182 -9.90 10.72 11.13
CA PHE A 182 -11.14 11.50 11.29
C PHE A 182 -11.00 12.95 10.84
N VAL A 183 -9.85 13.58 11.12
CA VAL A 183 -9.56 14.95 10.67
C VAL A 183 -9.50 15.02 9.14
N GLU A 184 -9.02 13.97 8.49
CA GLU A 184 -8.97 13.82 7.04
C GLU A 184 -10.31 13.38 6.42
N GLY A 185 -11.38 13.20 7.22
CA GLY A 185 -12.71 12.80 6.75
C GLY A 185 -12.87 11.30 6.48
N LYS A 186 -11.88 10.47 6.82
CA LYS A 186 -11.91 9.03 6.56
C LYS A 186 -12.84 8.32 7.53
N CYS A 187 -13.87 7.67 6.97
CA CYS A 187 -14.83 6.87 7.73
C CYS A 187 -14.34 5.42 7.88
N THR A 188 -13.41 5.20 8.80
CA THR A 188 -12.87 3.87 9.10
C THR A 188 -13.84 3.02 9.95
N LEU A 189 -13.63 1.70 10.01
CA LEU A 189 -14.51 0.77 10.75
C LEU A 189 -14.86 1.20 12.18
N PRO A 190 -13.93 1.71 13.01
CA PRO A 190 -14.30 2.20 14.33
C PRO A 190 -15.39 3.29 14.32
N TYR A 191 -15.36 4.20 13.35
CA TYR A 191 -16.38 5.24 13.22
C TYR A 191 -17.68 4.71 12.64
N ILE A 192 -17.61 3.77 11.69
CA ILE A 192 -18.79 3.09 11.12
C ILE A 192 -19.56 2.34 12.22
N TYR A 193 -18.86 1.59 13.10
CA TYR A 193 -19.51 0.86 14.18
C TYR A 193 -19.96 1.73 15.36
N LEU A 194 -19.39 2.93 15.51
CA LEU A 194 -19.82 3.88 16.53
C LEU A 194 -21.17 4.53 16.19
N TYR A 195 -21.46 4.71 14.90
CA TYR A 195 -22.67 5.35 14.36
C TYR A 195 -23.91 4.46 14.47
#